data_AF-A0A7V9RSU3-F1
#
_entry.id   AF-A0A7V9RSU3-F1
#
_cell.length_a   1.000
_cell.length_b   1.000
_cell.length_c   1.000
_cell.angle_alpha   90.00
_cell.angle_beta   90.00
_cell.angle_gamma   90.00
#
_symmetry.space_group_name_H-M   'P 1'
#
loop_
_entity.id
_entity.type
_entity.pdbx_description
1 polymer ?
#
loop_
_entity_poly.entity_id
_entity_poly.type
_entity_poly.pdbx_seq_one_letter_code
_entity_poly.pdbx_strand_id
1 'polypeptide(L)'
;IEEDWKKALQQAKEQSKLIFLDAYTSWCGPCKLLKRNTFPDKNAGDFFNKNFINVAVDMEKGYGPALAQQYGVNAYPSLIIADAEGGIVVYTRGYINPKQLIEFGKYGLSRNKDK
;
A
#
# COMPACT_ATOMS: atom_id res chain seq x y z
N ILE A 1 -6.14 6.97 11.96
CA ILE A 1 -5.46 5.67 11.73
C ILE A 1 -6.46 4.55 11.47
N GLU A 2 -7.34 4.17 12.42
CA GLU A 2 -8.39 3.17 12.15
C GLU A 2 -9.42 3.65 11.12
N GLU A 3 -9.87 4.90 11.30
CA GLU A 3 -10.81 5.51 10.38
C GLU A 3 -10.25 5.63 8.97
N ASP A 4 -8.94 5.85 8.81
CA ASP A 4 -8.32 6.03 7.49
C ASP A 4 -8.36 4.73 6.69
N TRP A 5 -8.14 3.59 7.35
CA TRP A 5 -8.27 2.27 6.72
C TRP A 5 -9.71 1.95 6.33
N LYS A 6 -10.67 2.19 7.25
CA LYS A 6 -12.11 1.99 6.96
C LYS A 6 -12.61 2.93 5.85
N LYS A 7 -12.19 4.19 5.86
CA LYS A 7 -12.50 5.17 4.80
C LYS A 7 -11.90 4.74 3.47
N ALA A 8 -10.67 4.20 3.46
CA ALA A 8 -10.06 3.69 2.24
C ALA A 8 -10.82 2.51 1.64
N LEU A 9 -11.29 1.57 2.47
CA LEU A 9 -12.16 0.46 2.03
C LEU A 9 -13.46 0.99 1.42
N GLN A 10 -14.10 1.97 2.06
CA GLN A 10 -15.31 2.59 1.52
C GLN A 10 -15.04 3.27 0.17
N GLN A 11 -14.00 4.10 0.07
CA GLN A 11 -13.62 4.79 -1.16
C GLN A 11 -13.26 3.82 -2.28
N ALA A 12 -12.58 2.72 -1.95
CA ALA A 12 -12.23 1.66 -2.89
C ALA A 12 -13.48 1.00 -3.48
N LYS A 13 -14.51 0.75 -2.65
CA LYS A 13 -15.81 0.23 -3.11
C LYS A 13 -16.53 1.23 -4.00
N GLU A 14 -16.63 2.50 -3.57
CA GLU A 14 -17.33 3.56 -4.32
C GLU A 14 -16.66 3.85 -5.68
N GLN A 15 -15.33 3.85 -5.72
CA GLN A 15 -14.58 4.16 -6.95
C GLN A 15 -14.22 2.93 -7.78
N SER A 16 -14.56 1.72 -7.32
CA SER A 16 -14.13 0.45 -7.93
C SER A 16 -12.61 0.40 -8.15
N LYS A 17 -11.84 0.83 -7.14
CA LYS A 17 -10.37 0.88 -7.17
C LYS A 17 -9.77 -0.06 -6.14
N LEU A 18 -8.54 -0.49 -6.41
CA LEU A 18 -7.70 -1.19 -5.43
C LEU A 18 -7.10 -0.19 -4.44
N ILE A 19 -6.68 -0.70 -3.28
CA ILE A 19 -6.00 0.06 -2.25
C ILE A 19 -4.51 -0.27 -2.32
N PHE A 20 -3.67 0.75 -2.32
CA PHE A 20 -2.24 0.61 -2.09
C PHE A 20 -1.92 1.01 -0.65
N LEU A 21 -1.42 0.05 0.13
CA LEU A 21 -1.08 0.21 1.53
C LEU A 21 0.44 0.20 1.73
N ASP A 22 0.99 1.33 2.17
CA ASP A 22 2.34 1.46 2.73
C ASP A 22 2.30 1.09 4.22
N ALA A 23 2.73 -0.13 4.54
CA ALA A 23 2.89 -0.63 5.89
C ALA A 23 4.29 -0.27 6.41
N TYR A 24 4.36 0.78 7.23
CA TYR A 24 5.63 1.34 7.72
C TYR A 24 5.69 1.37 9.25
N THR A 25 6.87 1.69 9.78
CA THR A 25 7.04 2.13 11.18
C THR A 25 7.85 3.42 11.23
N SER A 26 7.65 4.23 12.27
CA SER A 26 8.30 5.54 12.41
C SER A 26 9.85 5.48 12.45
N TRP A 27 10.41 4.39 12.98
CA TRP A 27 11.86 4.20 13.14
C TRP A 27 12.52 3.45 11.96
N CYS A 28 11.73 2.90 11.03
CA CYS A 28 12.23 2.13 9.89
C CYS A 28 13.02 3.00 8.90
N GLY A 29 14.34 2.78 8.83
CA GLY A 29 15.25 3.46 7.90
C GLY A 29 14.87 3.28 6.42
N PRO A 30 14.67 2.05 5.92
CA PRO A 30 14.27 1.83 4.53
C PRO A 30 12.91 2.45 4.16
N CYS A 31 11.99 2.59 5.12
CA CYS A 31 10.72 3.28 4.92
C CYS A 31 10.93 4.78 4.65
N LYS A 32 11.92 5.40 5.32
CA LYS A 32 12.31 6.79 5.04
C LYS A 32 12.94 6.94 3.65
N LEU A 33 13.64 5.92 3.15
CA LEU A 33 14.17 5.92 1.79
C LEU A 33 13.05 5.87 0.74
N LEU A 34 12.02 5.03 0.93
CA LEU A 34 10.84 5.03 0.06
C LEU A 34 10.19 6.42 -0.01
N LYS A 35 9.96 7.06 1.14
CA LYS A 35 9.36 8.40 1.22
C LYS A 35 10.20 9.51 0.59
N ARG A 36 11.52 9.33 0.48
CA ARG A 36 12.44 10.32 -0.11
C ARG A 36 12.68 10.11 -1.60
N ASN A 37 12.81 8.85 -2.03
CA ASN A 37 13.34 8.53 -3.36
C ASN A 37 12.30 7.85 -4.26
N THR A 38 11.32 7.15 -3.69
CA THR A 38 10.38 6.31 -4.46
C THR A 38 9.02 6.97 -4.61
N PHE A 39 8.39 7.37 -3.50
CA PHE A 39 7.05 7.97 -3.54
C PHE A 39 6.99 9.37 -4.16
N PRO A 40 8.02 10.24 -4.05
CA PRO A 40 8.03 11.54 -4.72
C PRO A 40 8.35 11.48 -6.22
N ASP A 41 8.75 10.32 -6.75
CA ASP A 41 8.98 10.18 -8.19
C ASP A 41 7.69 10.48 -8.95
N LYS A 42 7.75 11.41 -9.90
CA LYS A 42 6.57 11.91 -10.60
C LYS A 42 5.81 10.79 -11.31
N ASN A 43 6.52 9.86 -11.97
CA ASN A 43 5.87 8.80 -12.73
C ASN A 43 5.20 7.78 -11.81
N ALA A 44 5.86 7.41 -10.71
CA ALA A 44 5.28 6.53 -9.70
C ALA A 44 4.09 7.19 -9.01
N GLY A 45 4.23 8.44 -8.57
CA GLY A 45 3.16 9.21 -7.93
C GLY A 45 1.93 9.36 -8.82
N ASP A 46 2.11 9.79 -10.08
CA ASP A 46 1.01 9.93 -11.04
C ASP A 46 0.31 8.59 -11.30
N PHE A 47 1.08 7.51 -11.44
CA PHE A 47 0.53 6.18 -11.64
C PHE A 47 -0.30 5.70 -10.43
N PHE A 48 0.22 5.83 -9.22
CA PHE A 48 -0.48 5.36 -8.03
C PHE A 48 -1.69 6.22 -7.68
N ASN A 49 -1.59 7.55 -7.78
CA ASN A 49 -2.71 8.47 -7.53
C ASN A 49 -3.86 8.29 -8.54
N LYS A 50 -3.54 7.90 -9.78
CA LYS A 50 -4.56 7.63 -10.80
C LYS A 50 -5.31 6.32 -10.56
N ASN A 51 -4.59 5.26 -10.17
CA ASN A 51 -5.11 3.90 -10.22
C ASN A 51 -5.54 3.33 -8.85
N PHE A 52 -5.06 3.89 -7.73
CA PHE A 52 -5.26 3.31 -6.39
C PHE A 52 -5.79 4.33 -5.39
N ILE A 53 -6.43 3.82 -4.33
CA ILE A 53 -6.60 4.54 -3.07
C ILE A 53 -5.32 4.33 -2.26
N ASN A 54 -4.52 5.40 -2.10
CA ASN A 54 -3.22 5.31 -1.42
C ASN A 54 -3.38 5.55 0.09
N VAL A 55 -2.88 4.62 0.90
CA VAL A 55 -2.96 4.65 2.35
C VAL A 55 -1.59 4.32 2.94
N ALA A 56 -1.17 5.07 3.96
CA ALA A 56 0.02 4.74 4.73
C ALA A 56 -0.37 4.54 6.19
N VAL A 57 0.02 3.40 6.78
CA VAL A 57 -0.30 3.06 8.17
C VAL A 57 0.97 2.75 8.93
N ASP A 58 1.16 3.42 10.07
CA ASP A 58 2.17 3.05 11.05
C ASP A 58 1.69 1.79 11.78
N MET A 59 2.35 0.66 11.51
CA MET A 59 1.93 -0.65 11.99
C MET A 59 2.13 -0.87 13.49
N GLU A 60 2.71 0.09 14.22
CA GLU A 60 2.84 0.04 15.68
C GLU A 60 1.89 0.98 16.42
N LYS A 61 1.08 1.77 15.70
CA LYS A 61 0.21 2.79 16.30
C LYS A 61 -1.25 2.63 15.90
N GLY A 62 -2.15 2.98 16.82
CA GLY A 62 -3.60 2.94 16.58
C GLY A 62 -4.06 1.56 16.12
N TYR A 63 -4.71 1.49 14.96
CA TYR A 63 -5.16 0.23 14.34
C TYR A 63 -4.05 -0.54 13.61
N GLY A 64 -2.86 0.06 13.47
CA GLY A 64 -1.71 -0.54 12.80
C GLY A 64 -1.37 -1.96 13.29
N PRO A 65 -1.27 -2.22 14.61
CA PRO A 65 -0.92 -3.55 15.11
C PRO A 65 -1.92 -4.64 14.71
N ALA A 66 -3.23 -4.33 14.75
CA ALA A 66 -4.27 -5.25 14.31
C ALA A 66 -4.18 -5.50 12.79
N LEU A 67 -3.92 -4.45 12.01
CA LEU A 67 -3.77 -4.54 10.57
C LEU A 67 -2.50 -5.32 10.17
N ALA A 68 -1.40 -5.15 10.91
CA ALA A 68 -0.18 -5.90 10.74
C ALA A 68 -0.39 -7.39 11.00
N GLN A 69 -1.14 -7.74 12.05
CA GLN A 69 -1.53 -9.12 12.32
C GLN A 69 -2.43 -9.70 11.21
N GLN A 70 -3.46 -8.94 10.79
CA GLN A 70 -4.38 -9.34 9.73
C GLN A 70 -3.65 -9.65 8.40
N TYR A 71 -2.66 -8.82 8.05
CA TYR A 71 -1.91 -8.97 6.80
C TYR A 71 -0.62 -9.79 6.93
N GLY A 72 -0.28 -10.29 8.12
CA GLY A 72 0.95 -11.04 8.35
C GLY A 72 2.21 -10.21 8.09
N VAL A 73 2.18 -8.92 8.42
CA VAL A 73 3.32 -8.00 8.28
C VAL A 73 4.36 -8.30 9.34
N ASN A 74 5.51 -8.84 8.92
CA ASN A 74 6.61 -9.22 9.80
C ASN A 74 7.95 -8.54 9.45
N ALA A 75 7.95 -7.68 8.44
CA ALA A 75 9.12 -6.92 8.00
C ALA A 75 8.69 -5.56 7.45
N TYR A 76 9.54 -4.55 7.61
CA TYR A 76 9.27 -3.18 7.18
C TYR A 76 10.33 -2.67 6.21
N PRO A 77 9.94 -1.91 5.17
CA PRO A 77 8.56 -1.65 4.76
C PRO A 77 7.91 -2.91 4.17
N SER A 78 6.59 -2.99 4.26
CA SER A 78 5.78 -3.92 3.46
C SER A 78 4.81 -3.11 2.62
N LEU A 79 4.70 -3.46 1.34
CA LEU A 79 3.82 -2.78 0.39
C LEU A 79 2.78 -3.77 -0.06
N ILE A 80 1.50 -3.40 0.10
CA ILE A 80 0.37 -4.29 -0.10
C ILE A 80 -0.59 -3.64 -1.08
N ILE A 81 -1.06 -4.40 -2.07
CA ILE A 81 -2.22 -4.04 -2.87
C ILE A 81 -3.37 -4.90 -2.37
N ALA A 82 -4.44 -4.25 -1.92
CA ALA A 82 -5.65 -4.89 -1.44
C ALA A 82 -6.86 -4.57 -2.32
N ASP A 83 -7.81 -5.47 -2.39
CA ASP A 83 -9.11 -5.21 -3.01
C ASP A 83 -10.03 -4.39 -2.08
N ALA A 84 -11.20 -4.01 -2.58
CA ALA A 84 -12.14 -3.16 -1.86
C ALA A 84 -12.77 -3.84 -0.62
N GLU A 85 -12.58 -5.16 -0.46
CA GLU A 85 -12.98 -5.92 0.73
C GLU A 85 -11.84 -6.05 1.75
N GLY A 86 -10.64 -5.58 1.39
CA GLY A 86 -9.43 -5.70 2.21
C GLY A 86 -8.69 -7.02 2.01
N GLY A 87 -9.04 -7.80 0.99
CA GLY A 87 -8.29 -8.99 0.60
C GLY A 87 -6.95 -8.64 -0.05
N ILE A 88 -5.88 -9.38 0.25
CA ILE A 88 -4.57 -9.18 -0.38
C ILE A 88 -4.63 -9.61 -1.84
N VAL A 89 -4.29 -8.70 -2.75
CA VAL A 89 -4.08 -9.01 -4.18
C VAL A 89 -2.61 -9.29 -4.44
N VAL A 90 -1.72 -8.42 -3.95
CA VAL A 90 -0.25 -8.58 -4.06
C VAL A 90 0.41 -8.04 -2.80
N TYR A 91 1.49 -8.69 -2.38
CA TYR A 91 2.30 -8.32 -1.24
C TYR A 91 3.78 -8.30 -1.64
N THR A 92 4.52 -7.25 -1.30
CA THR A 92 5.99 -7.25 -1.35
C THR A 92 6.63 -6.69 -0.08
N ARG A 93 7.89 -7.06 0.18
CA ARG A 93 8.67 -6.67 1.36
C ARG A 93 9.93 -5.93 0.93
N GLY A 94 10.35 -4.98 1.77
CA GLY A 94 11.60 -4.26 1.60
C GLY A 94 11.49 -3.06 0.65
N TYR A 95 12.63 -2.39 0.48
CA TYR A 95 12.74 -1.22 -0.38
C TYR A 95 12.63 -1.61 -1.85
N ILE A 96 11.88 -0.81 -2.62
CA ILE A 96 11.81 -0.89 -4.08
C ILE A 96 12.01 0.50 -4.67
N ASN A 97 12.65 0.57 -5.84
CA ASN A 97 12.86 1.83 -6.57
C ASN A 97 11.58 2.24 -7.36
N PRO A 98 11.50 3.47 -7.90
CA PRO A 98 10.30 3.96 -8.59
C PRO A 98 9.81 3.05 -9.72
N LYS A 99 10.74 2.54 -10.55
CA LYS A 99 10.41 1.65 -11.65
C LYS A 99 9.78 0.35 -11.15
N GLN A 100 10.37 -0.25 -10.11
CA GLN A 100 9.84 -1.46 -9.47
C GLN A 100 8.48 -1.21 -8.82
N LEU A 101 8.27 -0.04 -8.22
CA LEU A 101 6.97 0.33 -7.65
C LEU A 101 5.88 0.39 -8.73
N ILE A 102 6.17 0.96 -9.90
CA ILE A 102 5.24 0.96 -11.04
C ILE A 102 4.94 -0.47 -11.51
N GLU A 103 5.96 -1.32 -11.66
CA GLU A 103 5.75 -2.72 -12.09
C GLU A 103 4.95 -3.52 -11.05
N PHE A 104 5.19 -3.30 -9.76
CA PHE A 104 4.38 -3.86 -8.67
C PHE A 104 2.91 -3.45 -8.79
N GLY A 105 2.64 -2.17 -9.03
CA GLY A 105 1.29 -1.66 -9.23
C GLY A 105 0.61 -2.22 -10.48
N LYS A 106 1.32 -2.31 -11.62
CA LYS A 106 0.80 -2.93 -12.84
C LYS A 106 0.42 -4.40 -12.63
N TYR A 107 1.27 -5.14 -11.91
CA TYR A 107 1.00 -6.53 -11.56
C TYR A 107 -0.25 -6.66 -10.66
N GLY A 108 -0.41 -5.77 -9.68
CA GLY A 108 -1.64 -5.73 -8.88
C GLY A 108 -2.91 -5.47 -9.70
N LEU A 109 -2.84 -4.54 -10.66
CA LEU A 109 -3.97 -4.24 -11.55
C LEU A 109 -4.30 -5.42 -12.48
N SER A 110 -3.30 -6.16 -12.96
CA SER A 110 -3.57 -7.32 -13.83
C SER A 110 -4.27 -8.44 -13.06
N ARG A 111 -3.87 -8.67 -11.80
CA ARG A 111 -4.45 -9.72 -10.93
C ARG A 111 -5.90 -9.46 -10.55
N ASN A 112 -6.34 -8.21 -10.54
CA ASN A 112 -7.73 -7.85 -10.24
C ASN A 112 -8.68 -8.05 -11.43
N LYS A 113 -8.17 -8.19 -12.66
CA LYS A 113 -9.00 -8.46 -13.85
C LYS A 113 -9.34 -9.94 -14.02
N ASP A 114 -8.69 -10.81 -13.26
CA ASP A 114 -8.88 -12.27 -13.29
C ASP A 114 -9.94 -12.75 -12.27
N LYS A 115 -10.54 -11.84 -11.50
CA LYS A 115 -11.67 -12.08 -10.59
C LYS A 115 -12.95 -11.52 -11.20
#